data_AF-A0A7W1TSC9-F1
#
_entry.id   AF-A0A7W1TSC9-F1
#
_cell.length_a   1.000
_cell.length_b   1.000
_cell.length_c   1.000
_cell.angle_alpha   90.00
_cell.angle_beta   90.00
_cell.angle_gamma   90.00
#
_symmetry.space_group_name_H-M   'P 1'
#
loop_
_entity.id
_entity.type
_entity.pdbx_description
1 polymer ?
#
loop_
_entity_poly.entity_id
_entity_poly.type
_entity_poly.pdbx_seq_one_letter_code
_entity_poly.pdbx_strand_id
1 'polypeptide(L)'
;HGRGPSLAAAYLFATLGSIVIVTAAIQGAIPLLFAGFFLFGGATAAGLQARYAAVDLAPPALRGRHLSTIVWATTIGAIAGPNLAAFAGATLDDYGVPTLAGPFVFSAVLFVVAALVLMVLMRPDPAILARGAAAPSAETALPPQHTGMRAALRVVASHPPARLGVTAMAVGHLVMVGVMVMTPLHIRGAGHDAAHTLRIVGVVISLHVAGMYAFSPAIGWVTDRFGRRPIILTGVALLIAACAMTASAGHDTTRLAIGLIALGLGWSCTMVAGSTLLSESVPVELRASAQGLSDLTMGLAGASAGALSGVVVYAWGFPMLGLIAALATVPFIALATRRHGPEPDPAA
;
A
#
# COMPACT_ATOMS: atom_id res chain seq x y z
N HIS A 1 24.03 -12.77 -3.11
CA HIS A 1 22.83 -13.40 -2.54
C HIS A 1 21.71 -13.30 -3.57
N GLY A 2 21.06 -14.41 -3.92
CA GLY A 2 19.98 -14.38 -4.90
C GLY A 2 18.64 -13.95 -4.30
N ARG A 3 17.62 -13.84 -5.14
CA ARG A 3 16.33 -13.22 -4.77
C ARG A 3 15.52 -14.11 -3.82
N GLY A 4 15.60 -15.44 -3.95
CA GLY A 4 14.90 -16.39 -3.08
C GLY A 4 15.32 -16.28 -1.60
N PRO A 5 16.62 -16.38 -1.26
CA PRO A 5 17.09 -16.22 0.12
C PRO A 5 16.77 -14.84 0.74
N SER A 6 16.81 -13.77 -0.06
CA SER A 6 16.46 -12.42 0.39
C SER A 6 14.97 -12.32 0.77
N LEU A 7 14.07 -12.83 -0.08
CA LEU A 7 12.63 -12.87 0.20
C LEU A 7 12.31 -13.74 1.40
N ALA A 8 12.92 -14.93 1.50
CA ALA A 8 12.73 -15.81 2.64
C ALA A 8 13.21 -15.18 3.95
N ALA A 9 14.37 -14.50 3.94
CA ALA A 9 14.86 -13.76 5.11
C ALA A 9 13.87 -12.67 5.54
N ALA A 10 13.29 -11.92 4.60
CA ALA A 10 12.29 -10.88 4.89
C ALA A 10 11.03 -11.46 5.56
N TYR A 11 10.52 -12.62 5.10
CA TYR A 11 9.41 -13.32 5.76
C TYR A 11 9.78 -13.90 7.14
N LEU A 12 11.03 -14.37 7.33
CA LEU A 12 11.51 -14.82 8.64
C LEU A 12 11.63 -13.64 9.63
N PHE A 13 12.11 -12.48 9.19
CA PHE A 13 12.08 -11.26 9.99
C PHE A 13 10.65 -10.86 10.37
N ALA A 14 9.71 -10.96 9.42
CA ALA A 14 8.30 -10.70 9.70
C ALA A 14 7.70 -11.70 10.70
N THR A 15 8.10 -12.98 10.62
CA THR A 15 7.72 -14.02 11.58
C THR A 15 8.19 -13.66 12.98
N LEU A 16 9.47 -13.29 13.12
CA LEU A 16 10.02 -12.83 14.40
C LEU A 16 9.26 -11.60 14.92
N GLY A 17 8.99 -10.63 14.06
CA GLY A 17 8.17 -9.47 14.40
C GLY A 17 6.79 -9.85 14.93
N SER A 18 6.13 -10.82 14.28
CA SER A 18 4.83 -11.33 14.70
C SER A 18 4.86 -11.97 16.09
N ILE A 19 5.89 -12.78 16.39
CA ILE A 19 6.08 -13.38 17.72
C ILE A 19 6.33 -12.30 18.77
N VAL A 20 7.14 -11.29 18.45
CA VAL A 20 7.42 -10.15 19.33
C VAL A 20 6.15 -9.35 19.61
N ILE A 21 5.28 -9.12 18.60
CA ILE A 21 3.99 -8.45 18.78
C ILE A 21 3.09 -9.21 19.76
N VAL A 22 2.94 -10.53 19.57
CA VAL A 22 2.13 -11.37 20.46
C VAL A 22 2.66 -11.35 21.89
N THR A 23 3.98 -11.49 22.04
CA THR A 23 4.65 -11.46 23.35
C THR A 23 4.48 -10.11 24.04
N ALA A 24 4.65 -9.01 23.30
CA ALA A 24 4.45 -7.66 23.80
C ALA A 24 3.00 -7.42 24.24
N ALA A 25 2.03 -7.95 23.49
CA ALA A 25 0.61 -7.84 23.81
C ALA A 25 0.24 -8.58 25.10
N ILE A 26 0.81 -9.78 25.32
CA ILE A 26 0.59 -10.54 26.56
C ILE A 26 1.22 -9.83 27.76
N GLN A 27 2.39 -9.22 27.59
CA GLN A 27 3.14 -8.56 28.68
C GLN A 27 2.73 -7.09 28.91
N GLY A 28 1.96 -6.48 28.02
CA GLY A 28 1.66 -5.04 28.06
C GLY A 28 2.86 -4.13 27.77
N ALA A 29 3.90 -4.64 27.07
CA ALA A 29 5.16 -3.94 26.85
C ALA A 29 5.17 -3.10 25.55
N ILE A 30 4.78 -1.82 25.64
CA ILE A 30 4.66 -0.92 24.49
C ILE A 30 5.94 -0.78 23.64
N PRO A 31 7.15 -0.59 24.21
CA PRO A 31 8.38 -0.47 23.40
C PRO A 31 8.67 -1.73 22.57
N LEU A 32 8.37 -2.90 23.14
CA LEU A 32 8.55 -4.19 22.47
C LEU A 32 7.55 -4.34 21.31
N LEU A 33 6.33 -3.82 21.46
CA LEU A 33 5.33 -3.79 20.41
C LEU A 33 5.80 -3.00 19.18
N PHE A 34 6.43 -1.83 19.38
CA PHE A 34 7.00 -1.04 18.29
C PHE A 34 8.13 -1.77 17.57
N ALA A 35 9.03 -2.43 18.33
CA ALA A 35 10.08 -3.26 17.73
C ALA A 35 9.49 -4.42 16.91
N GLY A 36 8.43 -5.06 17.41
CA GLY A 36 7.70 -6.10 16.70
C GLY A 36 7.09 -5.61 15.38
N PHE A 37 6.40 -4.46 15.38
CA PHE A 37 5.83 -3.87 14.17
C PHE A 37 6.89 -3.44 13.15
N PHE A 38 8.04 -2.93 13.62
CA PHE A 38 9.16 -2.61 12.73
C PHE A 38 9.64 -3.85 11.97
N LEU A 39 9.84 -4.98 12.68
CA LEU A 39 10.24 -6.25 12.08
C LEU A 39 9.14 -6.84 11.18
N PHE A 40 7.88 -6.73 11.58
CA PHE A 40 6.70 -7.16 10.81
C PHE A 40 6.63 -6.49 9.43
N GLY A 41 7.11 -5.24 9.34
CA GLY A 41 7.24 -4.50 8.07
C GLY A 41 8.10 -5.21 7.01
N GLY A 42 8.92 -6.20 7.40
CA GLY A 42 9.64 -7.07 6.48
C GLY A 42 8.73 -7.80 5.49
N ALA A 43 7.50 -8.16 5.89
CA ALA A 43 6.53 -8.78 4.98
C ALA A 43 6.07 -7.83 3.87
N THR A 44 5.88 -6.55 4.19
CA THR A 44 5.56 -5.51 3.20
C THR A 44 6.70 -5.34 2.20
N ALA A 45 7.94 -5.29 2.69
CA ALA A 45 9.13 -5.22 1.83
C ALA A 45 9.25 -6.45 0.91
N ALA A 46 9.01 -7.66 1.46
CA ALA A 46 8.99 -8.89 0.67
C ALA A 46 7.91 -8.86 -0.42
N GLY A 47 6.71 -8.37 -0.11
CA GLY A 47 5.61 -8.22 -1.07
C GLY A 47 5.94 -7.29 -2.24
N LEU A 48 6.61 -6.16 -1.96
CA LEU A 48 7.09 -5.25 -3.01
C LEU A 48 8.15 -5.93 -3.90
N GLN A 49 9.06 -6.70 -3.30
CA GLN A 49 10.14 -7.38 -4.03
C GLN A 49 9.67 -8.61 -4.83
N ALA A 50 8.61 -9.31 -4.38
CA ALA A 50 8.08 -10.49 -5.03
C ALA A 50 7.63 -10.23 -6.49
N ARG A 51 7.10 -9.04 -6.77
CA ARG A 51 6.70 -8.62 -8.12
C ARG A 51 7.89 -8.59 -9.08
N TYR A 52 9.04 -8.08 -8.64
CA TYR A 52 10.26 -8.05 -9.45
C TYR A 52 10.82 -9.45 -9.66
N ALA A 53 10.82 -10.30 -8.62
CA ALA A 53 11.31 -11.68 -8.71
C ALA A 53 10.57 -12.51 -9.78
N ALA A 54 9.28 -12.27 -9.98
CA ALA A 54 8.48 -12.99 -10.96
C ALA A 54 8.72 -12.56 -12.41
N VAL A 55 9.05 -11.28 -12.61
CA VAL A 55 9.35 -10.74 -13.94
C VAL A 55 10.73 -11.22 -14.42
N ASP A 56 11.70 -11.37 -13.51
CA ASP A 56 13.05 -11.84 -13.83
C ASP A 56 13.09 -13.28 -14.37
N LEU A 57 12.18 -14.15 -13.92
CA LEU A 57 12.11 -15.55 -14.34
C LEU A 57 11.26 -15.77 -15.59
N ALA A 58 10.40 -14.81 -15.93
CA ALA A 58 9.40 -14.99 -16.96
C ALA A 58 9.98 -14.67 -18.36
N PRO A 59 9.72 -15.51 -19.38
CA PRO A 59 9.95 -15.15 -20.77
C PRO A 59 9.27 -13.81 -21.11
N PRO A 60 9.86 -12.96 -21.98
CA PRO A 60 9.34 -11.62 -22.27
C PRO A 60 7.83 -11.59 -22.59
N ALA A 61 7.34 -12.58 -23.33
CA ALA A 61 5.92 -12.72 -23.70
C ALA A 61 4.97 -13.01 -22.51
N LEU A 62 5.48 -13.55 -21.40
CA LEU A 62 4.68 -13.97 -20.25
C LEU A 62 4.85 -13.08 -19.01
N ARG A 63 5.78 -12.11 -19.03
CA ARG A 63 6.07 -11.20 -17.90
C ARG A 63 4.82 -10.49 -17.38
N GLY A 64 4.00 -9.96 -18.28
CA GLY A 64 2.75 -9.29 -17.93
C GLY A 64 1.77 -10.23 -17.22
N ARG A 65 1.65 -11.48 -17.69
CA ARG A 65 0.76 -12.50 -17.09
C ARG A 65 1.22 -12.93 -15.70
N HIS A 66 2.53 -13.14 -15.52
CA HIS A 66 3.07 -13.53 -14.21
C HIS A 66 2.95 -12.39 -13.20
N LEU A 67 3.22 -11.15 -13.63
CA LEU A 67 3.04 -9.97 -12.80
C LEU A 67 1.56 -9.79 -12.40
N SER A 68 0.63 -9.94 -13.34
CA SER A 68 -0.80 -9.82 -13.06
C SER A 68 -1.32 -10.90 -12.12
N THR A 69 -0.82 -12.14 -12.24
CA THR A 69 -1.18 -13.25 -11.34
C THR A 69 -0.77 -12.94 -9.89
N ILE A 70 0.41 -12.37 -9.68
CA ILE A 70 0.88 -11.97 -8.33
C ILE A 70 0.06 -10.84 -7.76
N VAL A 71 -0.25 -9.84 -8.58
CA VAL A 71 -1.12 -8.73 -8.15
C VAL A 71 -2.49 -9.26 -7.78
N TRP A 72 -3.07 -10.16 -8.58
CA TRP A 72 -4.38 -10.76 -8.31
C TRP A 72 -4.39 -11.63 -7.04
N ALA A 73 -3.35 -12.45 -6.82
CA ALA A 73 -3.19 -13.21 -5.59
C ALA A 73 -3.10 -12.30 -4.35
N THR A 74 -2.42 -11.16 -4.49
CA THR A 74 -2.33 -10.13 -3.43
C THR A 74 -3.71 -9.54 -3.13
N THR A 75 -4.52 -9.26 -4.15
CA THR A 75 -5.89 -8.75 -4.00
C THR A 75 -6.77 -9.72 -3.23
N ILE A 76 -6.71 -11.02 -3.55
CA ILE A 76 -7.47 -12.04 -2.81
C ILE A 76 -7.08 -12.03 -1.33
N GLY A 77 -5.77 -12.05 -1.04
CA GLY A 77 -5.27 -11.99 0.34
C GLY A 77 -5.72 -10.73 1.07
N ALA A 78 -5.70 -9.57 0.40
CA ALA A 78 -6.11 -8.30 0.99
C ALA A 78 -7.62 -8.24 1.32
N ILE A 79 -8.48 -8.88 0.51
CA ILE A 79 -9.92 -8.94 0.76
C ILE A 79 -10.26 -10.01 1.82
N ALA A 80 -9.61 -11.18 1.77
CA ALA A 80 -9.86 -12.29 2.68
C ALA A 80 -9.27 -12.06 4.08
N GLY A 81 -8.11 -11.40 4.17
CA GLY A 81 -7.34 -11.20 5.41
C GLY A 81 -8.14 -10.60 6.57
N PRO A 82 -8.83 -9.45 6.40
CA PRO A 82 -9.62 -8.83 7.48
C PRO A 82 -10.72 -9.74 8.03
N ASN A 83 -11.36 -10.57 7.19
CA ASN A 83 -12.40 -11.50 7.64
C ASN A 83 -11.81 -12.71 8.40
N LEU A 84 -10.58 -13.10 8.07
CA LEU A 84 -9.85 -14.14 8.82
C LEU A 84 -9.41 -13.66 10.20
N ALA A 85 -9.24 -12.36 10.41
CA ALA A 85 -8.81 -11.81 11.69
C ALA A 85 -9.82 -12.10 12.83
N ALA A 86 -11.12 -12.05 12.55
CA ALA A 86 -12.15 -12.39 13.53
C ALA A 86 -12.08 -13.87 13.94
N PHE A 87 -11.89 -14.77 12.98
CA PHE A 87 -11.69 -16.20 13.23
C PHE A 87 -10.40 -16.47 14.02
N ALA A 88 -9.30 -15.81 13.66
CA ALA A 88 -8.02 -15.92 14.33
C ALA A 88 -8.05 -15.41 15.78
N GLY A 89 -8.79 -14.31 16.03
CA GLY A 89 -8.98 -13.77 17.37
C GLY A 89 -9.80 -14.70 18.27
N ALA A 90 -10.93 -15.22 17.76
CA ALA A 90 -11.84 -16.07 18.52
C ALA A 90 -11.24 -17.45 18.87
N THR A 91 -10.41 -18.02 18.00
CA THR A 91 -9.81 -19.35 18.20
C THR A 91 -8.71 -19.38 19.27
N LEU A 92 -8.13 -18.24 19.61
CA LEU A 92 -6.99 -18.13 20.51
C LEU A 92 -7.33 -17.46 21.86
N ASP A 93 -8.56 -16.99 22.02
CA ASP A 93 -9.03 -16.31 23.24
C ASP A 93 -8.94 -17.24 24.46
N ASP A 94 -9.33 -18.51 24.29
CA ASP A 94 -9.26 -19.56 25.33
C ASP A 94 -7.82 -19.93 25.72
N TYR A 95 -6.82 -19.57 24.91
CA TYR A 95 -5.40 -19.88 25.12
C TYR A 95 -4.61 -18.75 25.78
N GLY A 96 -5.29 -17.70 26.29
CA GLY A 96 -4.66 -16.58 26.99
C GLY A 96 -3.97 -15.57 26.07
N VAL A 97 -4.19 -15.65 24.76
CA VAL A 97 -3.71 -14.65 23.79
C VAL A 97 -4.79 -13.57 23.67
N PRO A 98 -4.47 -12.27 23.86
CA PRO A 98 -5.43 -11.20 23.65
C PRO A 98 -6.08 -11.29 22.27
N THR A 99 -7.41 -11.13 22.18
CA THR A 99 -8.17 -11.29 20.92
C THR A 99 -7.59 -10.47 19.75
N LEU A 100 -7.05 -9.28 20.03
CA LEU A 100 -6.43 -8.40 19.03
C LEU A 100 -5.03 -8.86 18.59
N ALA A 101 -4.35 -9.70 19.37
CA ALA A 101 -3.06 -10.29 19.05
C ALA A 101 -3.18 -11.62 18.27
N GLY A 102 -4.33 -12.30 18.34
CA GLY A 102 -4.59 -13.57 17.66
C GLY A 102 -4.25 -13.59 16.16
N PRO A 103 -4.62 -12.57 15.36
CA PRO A 103 -4.25 -12.50 13.93
C PRO A 103 -2.73 -12.54 13.66
N PHE A 104 -1.90 -12.07 14.60
CA PHE A 104 -0.44 -12.10 14.46
C PHE A 104 0.13 -13.50 14.68
N VAL A 105 -0.53 -14.37 15.45
CA VAL A 105 -0.14 -15.79 15.55
C VAL A 105 -0.30 -16.48 14.20
N PHE A 106 -1.45 -16.31 13.55
CA PHE A 106 -1.71 -16.84 12.21
C PHE A 106 -0.76 -16.25 11.17
N SER A 107 -0.46 -14.95 11.26
CA SER A 107 0.52 -14.29 10.39
C SER A 107 1.90 -14.93 10.51
N ALA A 108 2.34 -15.28 11.73
CA ALA A 108 3.61 -15.97 11.95
C ALA A 108 3.67 -17.32 11.21
N VAL A 109 2.60 -18.13 11.34
CA VAL A 109 2.50 -19.42 10.65
C VAL A 109 2.53 -19.24 9.13
N LEU A 110 1.76 -18.30 8.59
CA LEU A 110 1.72 -18.03 7.16
C LEU A 110 3.07 -17.53 6.63
N PHE A 111 3.79 -16.70 7.37
CA PHE A 111 5.12 -16.23 6.98
C PHE A 111 6.17 -17.34 7.00
N VAL A 112 6.12 -18.26 7.98
CA VAL A 112 6.97 -19.46 7.98
C VAL A 112 6.67 -20.33 6.76
N VAL A 113 5.39 -20.60 6.49
CA VAL A 113 4.98 -21.37 5.31
C VAL A 113 5.46 -20.69 4.03
N ALA A 114 5.30 -19.38 3.89
CA ALA A 114 5.78 -18.62 2.74
C ALA A 114 7.31 -18.71 2.60
N ALA A 115 8.07 -18.54 3.69
CA ALA A 115 9.53 -18.67 3.68
C ALA A 115 9.98 -20.08 3.26
N LEU A 116 9.35 -21.13 3.80
CA LEU A 116 9.63 -22.51 3.44
C LEU A 116 9.30 -22.81 1.98
N VAL A 117 8.12 -22.39 1.51
CA VAL A 117 7.72 -22.54 0.10
C VAL A 117 8.73 -21.86 -0.82
N LEU A 118 9.16 -20.63 -0.52
CA LEU A 118 10.16 -19.93 -1.32
C LEU A 118 11.52 -20.64 -1.29
N MET A 119 11.97 -21.14 -0.13
CA MET A 119 13.24 -21.85 -0.02
C MET A 119 13.25 -23.22 -0.72
N VAL A 120 12.12 -23.92 -0.79
CA VAL A 120 11.99 -25.24 -1.40
C VAL A 120 11.66 -25.13 -2.89
N LEU A 121 10.67 -24.32 -3.29
CA LEU A 121 10.16 -24.26 -4.67
C LEU A 121 10.93 -23.31 -5.58
N MET A 122 11.65 -22.28 -5.07
CA MET A 122 12.46 -21.40 -5.93
C MET A 122 13.86 -21.95 -6.23
N ARG A 123 14.03 -23.29 -6.29
CA ARG A 123 15.29 -23.95 -6.68
C ARG A 123 15.16 -24.46 -8.12
N PRO A 124 16.02 -24.06 -9.08
CA PRO A 124 17.25 -23.26 -8.94
C PRO A 124 17.01 -21.76 -8.72
N ASP A 125 17.94 -21.09 -8.02
CA ASP A 125 17.81 -19.67 -7.65
C ASP A 125 17.59 -18.80 -8.90
N PRO A 126 16.50 -18.02 -8.96
CA PRO A 126 16.17 -17.13 -10.06
C PRO A 126 17.31 -16.20 -10.46
N ALA A 127 18.08 -15.73 -9.48
CA ALA A 127 19.19 -14.82 -9.73
C ALA A 127 20.40 -15.53 -10.34
N ILE A 128 20.52 -16.84 -10.20
CA ILE A 128 21.57 -17.65 -10.85
C ILE A 128 21.16 -17.93 -12.29
N LEU A 129 19.89 -18.26 -12.53
CA LEU A 129 19.33 -18.47 -13.88
C LEU A 129 19.33 -17.18 -14.70
N ALA A 130 18.92 -16.05 -14.10
CA ALA A 130 18.94 -14.74 -14.77
C ALA A 130 20.36 -14.25 -15.09
N ARG A 131 21.34 -14.52 -14.22
CA ARG A 131 22.77 -14.22 -14.51
C ARG A 131 23.37 -15.14 -15.56
N GLY A 132 22.91 -16.40 -15.64
CA GLY A 132 23.31 -17.32 -16.70
C GLY A 132 22.69 -16.99 -18.07
N ALA A 133 21.46 -16.50 -18.09
CA ALA A 133 20.77 -16.07 -19.32
C ALA A 133 21.17 -14.66 -19.80
N ALA A 134 21.65 -13.81 -18.89
CA ALA A 134 22.13 -12.46 -19.18
C ALA A 134 23.67 -12.39 -19.23
N ALA A 135 24.33 -13.37 -19.86
CA ALA A 135 25.70 -13.18 -20.32
C ALA A 135 25.70 -11.96 -21.27
N PRO A 136 26.37 -10.83 -20.92
CA PRO A 136 26.27 -9.63 -21.72
C PRO A 136 27.00 -9.82 -23.05
N SER A 137 26.30 -9.67 -24.17
CA SER A 137 26.92 -9.11 -25.36
C SER A 137 27.42 -7.72 -24.96
N ALA A 138 28.73 -7.58 -24.77
CA ALA A 138 29.39 -6.42 -24.16
C ALA A 138 29.32 -5.11 -25.00
N GLU A 139 28.42 -5.03 -25.98
CA GLU A 139 28.46 -4.02 -27.04
C GLU A 139 27.41 -2.91 -26.91
N THR A 140 26.56 -2.91 -25.87
CA THR A 140 25.50 -1.87 -25.74
C THR A 140 25.30 -1.31 -24.33
N ALA A 141 26.18 -1.61 -23.38
CA ALA A 141 26.10 -1.06 -22.03
C ALA A 141 26.57 0.40 -22.01
N LEU A 142 25.63 1.34 -22.14
CA LEU A 142 25.87 2.76 -21.84
C LEU A 142 26.44 2.91 -20.41
N PRO A 143 27.38 3.85 -20.18
CA PRO A 143 28.07 3.99 -18.90
C PRO A 143 27.10 4.32 -17.75
N PRO A 144 27.34 3.83 -16.51
CA PRO A 144 26.41 3.89 -15.37
C PRO A 144 26.31 5.28 -14.70
N GLN A 145 26.57 6.38 -15.43
CA GLN A 145 26.75 7.70 -14.82
C GLN A 145 25.44 8.44 -14.49
N HIS A 146 24.28 7.92 -14.94
CA HIS A 146 22.97 8.57 -14.74
C HIS A 146 21.89 7.70 -14.09
N THR A 147 22.21 6.52 -13.56
CA THR A 147 21.23 5.62 -12.94
C THR A 147 21.30 5.70 -11.41
N GLY A 148 20.21 6.14 -10.78
CA GLY A 148 20.11 6.11 -9.31
C GLY A 148 19.03 7.01 -8.72
N MET A 149 18.73 6.79 -7.44
CA MET A 149 17.70 7.51 -6.68
C MET A 149 17.85 9.04 -6.74
N ARG A 150 19.10 9.55 -6.73
CA ARG A 150 19.38 11.00 -6.85
C ARG A 150 19.01 11.56 -8.21
N ALA A 151 19.25 10.82 -9.29
CA ALA A 151 18.88 11.23 -10.65
C ALA A 151 17.35 11.23 -10.80
N ALA A 152 16.68 10.19 -10.32
CA ALA A 152 15.22 10.12 -10.29
C ALA A 152 14.61 11.28 -9.50
N LEU A 153 15.14 11.60 -8.31
CA LEU A 153 14.69 12.73 -7.50
C LEU A 153 14.81 14.06 -8.26
N ARG A 154 15.93 14.30 -8.96
CA ARG A 154 16.11 15.52 -9.77
C ARG A 154 15.10 15.61 -10.91
N VAL A 155 14.86 14.51 -11.62
CA VAL A 155 13.87 14.47 -12.73
C VAL A 155 12.46 14.71 -12.21
N VAL A 156 12.07 14.03 -11.13
CA VAL A 156 10.74 14.22 -10.51
C VAL A 156 10.58 15.66 -10.00
N ALA A 157 11.63 16.25 -9.42
CA ALA A 157 11.58 17.63 -8.93
C ALA A 157 11.50 18.67 -10.07
N SER A 158 12.15 18.41 -11.20
CA SER A 158 12.20 19.33 -12.34
C SER A 158 11.02 19.21 -13.29
N HIS A 159 10.34 18.05 -13.36
CA HIS A 159 9.22 17.79 -14.26
C HIS A 159 7.88 17.93 -13.52
N PRO A 160 7.07 18.96 -13.81
CA PRO A 160 5.80 19.20 -13.13
C PRO A 160 4.81 18.01 -13.17
N PRO A 161 4.64 17.29 -14.30
CA PRO A 161 3.75 16.13 -14.35
C PRO A 161 4.23 14.96 -13.47
N ALA A 162 5.55 14.70 -13.43
CA ALA A 162 6.12 13.70 -12.54
C ALA A 162 5.89 14.04 -11.06
N ARG A 163 6.11 15.31 -10.68
CA ARG A 163 5.83 15.81 -9.33
C ARG A 163 4.35 15.70 -8.98
N LEU A 164 3.46 16.01 -9.91
CA LEU A 164 2.01 15.86 -9.71
C LEU A 164 1.65 14.40 -9.44
N GLY A 165 2.20 13.45 -10.21
CA GLY A 165 1.98 12.02 -10.01
C GLY A 165 2.44 11.53 -8.63
N VAL A 166 3.68 11.83 -8.23
CA VAL A 166 4.22 11.47 -6.91
C VAL A 166 3.41 12.08 -5.76
N THR A 167 3.06 13.36 -5.89
CA THR A 167 2.30 14.05 -4.83
C THR A 167 0.87 13.53 -4.73
N ALA A 168 0.23 13.19 -5.86
CA ALA A 168 -1.10 12.58 -5.88
C ALA A 168 -1.12 11.23 -5.15
N MET A 169 -0.14 10.36 -5.46
CA MET A 169 0.01 9.07 -4.78
C MET A 169 0.27 9.24 -3.28
N ALA A 170 1.17 10.16 -2.90
CA ALA A 170 1.49 10.43 -1.50
C ALA A 170 0.29 10.97 -0.71
N VAL A 171 -0.45 11.95 -1.26
CA VAL A 171 -1.63 12.53 -0.61
C VAL A 171 -2.78 11.53 -0.52
N GLY A 172 -3.02 10.78 -1.60
CA GLY A 172 -4.02 9.70 -1.59
C GLY A 172 -3.73 8.68 -0.50
N HIS A 173 -2.48 8.22 -0.41
CA HIS A 173 -2.06 7.27 0.60
C HIS A 173 -2.08 7.86 2.02
N LEU A 174 -1.69 9.12 2.21
CA LEU A 174 -1.76 9.84 3.49
C LEU A 174 -3.18 9.88 4.04
N VAL A 175 -4.14 10.31 3.22
CA VAL A 175 -5.55 10.44 3.62
C VAL A 175 -6.14 9.07 3.91
N MET A 176 -5.87 8.09 3.04
CA MET A 176 -6.32 6.72 3.23
C MET A 176 -5.80 6.13 4.54
N VAL A 177 -4.48 6.15 4.77
CA VAL A 177 -3.88 5.57 5.99
C VAL A 177 -4.35 6.32 7.23
N GLY A 178 -4.39 7.66 7.19
CA GLY A 178 -4.83 8.48 8.33
C GLY A 178 -6.22 8.10 8.82
N VAL A 179 -7.20 8.01 7.92
CA VAL A 179 -8.59 7.64 8.27
C VAL A 179 -8.71 6.15 8.62
N MET A 180 -8.07 5.27 7.84
CA MET A 180 -8.21 3.82 8.01
C MET A 180 -7.61 3.31 9.31
N VAL A 181 -6.47 3.86 9.77
CA VAL A 181 -5.80 3.40 11.00
C VAL A 181 -6.68 3.57 12.24
N MET A 182 -7.48 4.63 12.30
CA MET A 182 -8.35 4.92 13.45
C MET A 182 -9.77 4.39 13.32
N THR A 183 -10.16 3.93 12.12
CA THR A 183 -11.51 3.43 11.85
C THR A 183 -11.91 2.25 12.76
N PRO A 184 -11.08 1.21 12.97
CA PRO A 184 -11.44 0.11 13.88
C PRO A 184 -11.65 0.58 15.32
N LEU A 185 -10.88 1.57 15.79
CA LEU A 185 -11.04 2.15 17.11
C LEU A 185 -12.34 2.93 17.23
N HIS A 186 -12.71 3.68 16.18
CA HIS A 186 -14.00 4.37 16.11
C HIS A 186 -15.18 3.39 16.17
N ILE A 187 -15.12 2.27 15.42
CA ILE A 187 -16.16 1.22 15.45
C ILE A 187 -16.25 0.59 16.84
N ARG A 188 -15.13 0.32 17.50
CA ARG A 188 -15.10 -0.22 18.87
C ARG A 188 -15.71 0.76 19.88
N GLY A 189 -15.40 2.04 19.73
CA GLY A 189 -15.91 3.12 20.59
C GLY A 189 -17.44 3.25 20.59
N ALA A 190 -18.12 2.69 19.59
CA ALA A 190 -19.58 2.66 19.51
C ALA A 190 -20.26 1.67 20.48
N GLY A 191 -19.49 0.93 21.29
CA GLY A 191 -20.00 0.05 22.35
C GLY A 191 -20.24 -1.40 21.94
N HIS A 192 -19.73 -1.83 20.79
CA HIS A 192 -19.80 -3.22 20.36
C HIS A 192 -18.83 -4.10 21.18
N ASP A 193 -19.20 -5.37 21.40
CA ASP A 193 -18.27 -6.36 21.96
C ASP A 193 -17.06 -6.57 21.00
N ALA A 194 -15.97 -7.15 21.51
CA ALA A 194 -14.72 -7.29 20.74
C ALA A 194 -14.87 -8.19 19.50
N ALA A 195 -15.65 -9.27 19.61
CA ALA A 195 -15.84 -10.23 18.52
C ALA A 195 -16.74 -9.68 17.40
N HIS A 196 -17.78 -8.91 17.77
CA HIS A 196 -18.67 -8.20 16.87
C HIS A 196 -17.95 -7.04 16.21
N THR A 197 -17.13 -6.30 16.96
CA THR A 197 -16.22 -5.28 16.41
C THR A 197 -15.32 -5.88 15.34
N LEU A 198 -14.63 -7.00 15.62
CA LEU A 198 -13.75 -7.65 14.64
C LEU A 198 -14.49 -8.09 13.37
N ARG A 199 -15.73 -8.58 13.50
CA ARG A 199 -16.57 -8.94 12.33
C ARG A 199 -16.94 -7.73 11.49
N ILE A 200 -17.44 -6.66 12.11
CA ILE A 200 -17.79 -5.41 11.41
C ILE A 200 -16.54 -4.83 10.74
N VAL A 201 -15.44 -4.73 11.49
CA VAL A 201 -14.15 -4.24 10.98
C VAL A 201 -13.68 -5.09 9.81
N GLY A 202 -13.79 -6.41 9.89
CA GLY A 202 -13.47 -7.32 8.79
C GLY A 202 -14.25 -6.98 7.51
N VAL A 203 -15.58 -6.91 7.60
CA VAL A 203 -16.45 -6.59 6.46
C VAL A 203 -16.15 -5.20 5.89
N VAL A 204 -16.06 -4.19 6.75
CA VAL A 204 -15.84 -2.80 6.36
C VAL A 204 -14.47 -2.61 5.71
N ILE A 205 -13.40 -3.18 6.29
CA ILE A 205 -12.06 -3.13 5.70
C ILE A 205 -12.05 -3.88 4.37
N SER A 206 -12.65 -5.06 4.26
CA SER A 206 -12.70 -5.80 3.00
C SER A 206 -13.42 -5.03 1.90
N LEU A 207 -14.50 -4.32 2.23
CA LEU A 207 -15.26 -3.51 1.28
C LEU A 207 -14.47 -2.27 0.85
N HIS A 208 -13.72 -1.64 1.78
CA HIS A 208 -12.75 -0.60 1.46
C HIS A 208 -11.64 -1.10 0.52
N VAL A 209 -11.03 -2.25 0.83
CA VAL A 209 -9.98 -2.89 0.01
C VAL A 209 -10.50 -3.28 -1.37
N ALA A 210 -11.76 -3.73 -1.47
CA ALA A 210 -12.42 -3.94 -2.75
C ALA A 210 -12.51 -2.62 -3.53
N GLY A 211 -12.88 -1.51 -2.88
CA GLY A 211 -12.80 -0.16 -3.45
C GLY A 211 -11.39 0.20 -3.96
N MET A 212 -10.35 -0.17 -3.21
CA MET A 212 -8.95 0.10 -3.60
C MET A 212 -8.51 -0.66 -4.86
N TYR A 213 -8.80 -1.97 -4.94
CA TYR A 213 -8.17 -2.86 -5.92
C TYR A 213 -9.12 -3.49 -6.95
N ALA A 214 -10.36 -3.80 -6.59
CA ALA A 214 -11.28 -4.51 -7.49
C ALA A 214 -11.67 -3.63 -8.69
N PHE A 215 -11.78 -2.31 -8.48
CA PHE A 215 -12.12 -1.34 -9.51
C PHE A 215 -10.91 -0.76 -10.24
N SER A 216 -9.68 -1.09 -9.86
CA SER A 216 -8.47 -0.52 -10.48
C SER A 216 -8.38 -0.71 -12.00
N PRO A 217 -8.78 -1.87 -12.60
CA PRO A 217 -8.78 -2.01 -14.06
C PRO A 217 -9.75 -1.04 -14.75
N ALA A 218 -10.93 -0.83 -14.17
CA ALA A 218 -11.91 0.11 -14.69
C ALA A 218 -11.39 1.55 -14.57
N ILE A 219 -10.78 1.90 -13.43
CA ILE A 219 -10.13 3.21 -13.23
C ILE A 219 -8.98 3.41 -14.21
N GLY A 220 -8.20 2.37 -14.53
CA GLY A 220 -7.18 2.41 -15.57
C GLY A 220 -7.77 2.77 -16.94
N TRP A 221 -8.81 2.06 -17.37
CA TRP A 221 -9.51 2.37 -18.62
C TRP A 221 -10.08 3.80 -18.66
N VAL A 222 -10.68 4.26 -17.55
CA VAL A 222 -11.17 5.63 -17.41
C VAL A 222 -10.02 6.64 -17.47
N THR A 223 -8.88 6.34 -16.86
CA THR A 223 -7.66 7.17 -16.88
C THR A 223 -7.11 7.32 -18.30
N ASP A 224 -7.09 6.24 -19.07
CA ASP A 224 -6.65 6.27 -20.46
C ASP A 224 -7.59 7.11 -21.34
N ARG A 225 -8.90 7.05 -21.07
CA ARG A 225 -9.93 7.76 -21.84
C ARG A 225 -10.03 9.25 -21.52
N PHE A 226 -10.00 9.63 -20.25
CA PHE A 226 -10.24 11.01 -19.80
C PHE A 226 -8.96 11.77 -19.42
N GLY A 227 -7.81 11.09 -19.44
CA GLY A 227 -6.53 11.67 -19.07
C GLY A 227 -6.23 11.57 -17.58
N ARG A 228 -4.96 11.76 -17.23
CA ARG A 228 -4.43 11.45 -15.89
C ARG A 228 -4.85 12.51 -14.87
N ARG A 229 -4.71 13.79 -15.21
CA ARG A 229 -5.01 14.92 -14.31
C ARG A 229 -6.49 14.99 -13.91
N PRO A 230 -7.49 14.83 -14.80
CA PRO A 230 -8.90 14.79 -14.39
C PRO A 230 -9.19 13.66 -13.40
N ILE A 231 -8.68 12.45 -13.64
CA ILE A 231 -8.91 11.32 -12.74
C ILE A 231 -8.22 11.48 -11.39
N ILE A 232 -7.03 12.08 -11.35
CA ILE A 232 -6.40 12.48 -10.08
C ILE A 232 -7.29 13.45 -9.30
N LEU A 233 -7.84 14.48 -9.95
CA LEU A 233 -8.73 15.46 -9.31
C LEU A 233 -10.04 14.81 -8.84
N THR A 234 -10.63 13.91 -9.63
CA THR A 234 -11.79 13.10 -9.22
C THR A 234 -11.45 12.24 -8.01
N GLY A 235 -10.28 11.61 -7.98
CA GLY A 235 -9.80 10.85 -6.83
C GLY A 235 -9.71 11.70 -5.56
N VAL A 236 -9.16 12.90 -5.66
CA VAL A 236 -9.10 13.85 -4.53
C VAL A 236 -10.49 14.30 -4.08
N ALA A 237 -11.39 14.59 -5.02
CA ALA A 237 -12.78 14.92 -4.68
C ALA A 237 -13.48 13.77 -3.93
N LEU A 238 -13.26 12.52 -4.36
CA LEU A 238 -13.76 11.33 -3.67
C LEU A 238 -13.16 11.18 -2.28
N LEU A 239 -11.86 11.44 -2.09
CA LEU A 239 -11.22 11.41 -0.77
C LEU A 239 -11.82 12.46 0.18
N ILE A 240 -12.07 13.68 -0.30
CA ILE A 240 -12.72 14.74 0.50
C ILE A 240 -14.15 14.34 0.87
N ALA A 241 -14.92 13.83 -0.08
CA ALA A 241 -16.28 13.36 0.15
C ALA A 241 -16.30 12.20 1.16
N ALA A 242 -15.38 11.25 1.03
CA ALA A 242 -15.20 10.14 1.96
C ALA A 242 -14.86 10.63 3.38
N CYS A 243 -13.96 11.60 3.52
CA CYS A 243 -13.64 12.22 4.81
C CYS A 243 -14.87 12.89 5.43
N ALA A 244 -15.69 13.60 4.65
CA ALA A 244 -16.92 14.22 5.15
C ALA A 244 -17.97 13.17 5.58
N MET A 245 -18.13 12.11 4.79
CA MET A 245 -19.05 11.00 5.12
C MET A 245 -18.64 10.24 6.37
N THR A 246 -17.36 9.92 6.50
CA THR A 246 -16.81 9.19 7.65
C THR A 246 -16.84 10.06 8.92
N ALA A 247 -16.52 11.35 8.81
CA ALA A 247 -16.60 12.29 9.93
C ALA A 247 -18.04 12.50 10.44
N SER A 248 -19.02 12.45 9.54
CA SER A 248 -20.45 12.62 9.87
C SER A 248 -21.19 11.29 10.12
N ALA A 249 -20.48 10.17 10.18
CA ALA A 249 -21.07 8.84 10.39
C ALA A 249 -21.62 8.65 11.81
N GLY A 250 -21.00 9.25 12.83
CA GLY A 250 -21.34 8.93 14.22
C GLY A 250 -21.26 7.42 14.46
N HIS A 251 -22.35 6.80 14.91
CA HIS A 251 -22.48 5.35 15.10
C HIS A 251 -23.11 4.60 13.90
N ASP A 252 -23.45 5.30 12.81
CA ASP A 252 -24.00 4.68 11.59
C ASP A 252 -22.89 3.94 10.82
N THR A 253 -22.83 2.63 11.04
CA THR A 253 -21.85 1.74 10.41
C THR A 253 -22.01 1.68 8.89
N THR A 254 -23.23 1.84 8.37
CA THR A 254 -23.50 1.80 6.92
C THR A 254 -22.94 3.06 6.26
N ARG A 255 -23.20 4.24 6.83
CA ARG A 255 -22.62 5.50 6.34
C ARG A 255 -21.10 5.48 6.40
N LEU A 256 -20.54 4.96 7.50
CA LEU A 256 -19.09 4.76 7.63
C LEU A 256 -18.56 3.85 6.51
N ALA A 257 -19.19 2.69 6.28
CA ALA A 257 -18.79 1.75 5.23
C ALA A 257 -18.82 2.37 3.83
N ILE A 258 -19.89 3.11 3.48
CA ILE A 258 -19.99 3.80 2.18
C ILE A 258 -18.87 4.85 2.05
N GLY A 259 -18.61 5.62 3.11
CA GLY A 259 -17.51 6.57 3.15
C GLY A 259 -16.15 5.91 2.92
N LEU A 260 -15.91 4.74 3.51
CA LEU A 260 -14.66 4.00 3.35
C LEU A 260 -14.52 3.33 1.98
N ILE A 261 -15.62 2.93 1.34
CA ILE A 261 -15.59 2.52 -0.08
C ILE A 261 -15.17 3.69 -0.96
N ALA A 262 -15.78 4.86 -0.77
CA ALA A 262 -15.43 6.07 -1.49
C ALA A 262 -13.97 6.46 -1.26
N LEU A 263 -13.48 6.28 -0.03
CA LEU A 263 -12.06 6.47 0.33
C LEU A 263 -11.16 5.53 -0.49
N GLY A 264 -11.51 4.25 -0.59
CA GLY A 264 -10.79 3.25 -1.37
C GLY A 264 -10.77 3.56 -2.87
N LEU A 265 -11.91 3.99 -3.42
CA LEU A 265 -12.02 4.42 -4.82
C LEU A 265 -11.20 5.69 -5.09
N GLY A 266 -11.26 6.68 -4.21
CA GLY A 266 -10.45 7.90 -4.31
C GLY A 266 -8.95 7.62 -4.26
N TRP A 267 -8.54 6.70 -3.37
CA TRP A 267 -7.17 6.18 -3.32
C TRP A 267 -6.79 5.49 -4.64
N SER A 268 -7.66 4.65 -5.19
CA SER A 268 -7.41 3.94 -6.45
C SER A 268 -7.24 4.91 -7.63
N CYS A 269 -8.07 5.94 -7.75
CA CYS A 269 -7.94 7.00 -8.75
C CYS A 269 -6.60 7.73 -8.65
N THR A 270 -6.20 8.16 -7.45
CA THR A 270 -4.93 8.87 -7.24
C THR A 270 -3.71 7.98 -7.48
N MET A 271 -3.78 6.70 -7.10
CA MET A 271 -2.74 5.71 -7.33
C MET A 271 -2.55 5.35 -8.79
N VAL A 272 -3.63 4.95 -9.48
CA VAL A 272 -3.57 4.48 -10.86
C VAL A 272 -3.17 5.65 -11.78
N ALA A 273 -3.88 6.77 -11.72
CA ALA A 273 -3.56 7.90 -12.59
C ALA A 273 -2.22 8.57 -12.23
N GLY A 274 -1.86 8.62 -10.94
CA GLY A 274 -0.58 9.16 -10.48
C GLY A 274 0.62 8.31 -10.91
N SER A 275 0.52 6.99 -10.80
CA SER A 275 1.60 6.07 -11.22
C SER A 275 1.79 6.03 -12.74
N THR A 276 0.70 6.11 -13.52
CA THR A 276 0.75 6.26 -14.97
C THR A 276 1.42 7.58 -15.35
N LEU A 277 0.98 8.70 -14.77
CA LEU A 277 1.57 10.01 -15.03
C LEU A 277 3.07 10.07 -14.71
N LEU A 278 3.49 9.49 -13.58
CA LEU A 278 4.90 9.38 -13.22
C LEU A 278 5.70 8.57 -14.24
N SER A 279 5.18 7.42 -14.66
CA SER A 279 5.88 6.51 -15.58
C SER A 279 6.06 7.11 -16.97
N GLU A 280 5.08 7.88 -17.43
CA GLU A 280 5.11 8.60 -18.71
C GLU A 280 6.04 9.83 -18.65
N SER A 281 6.20 10.43 -17.48
CA SER A 281 6.99 11.66 -17.29
C SER A 281 8.48 11.43 -17.03
N VAL A 282 8.93 10.18 -16.93
CA VAL A 282 10.30 9.81 -16.56
C VAL A 282 10.92 8.92 -17.64
N PRO A 283 12.19 9.16 -18.04
CA PRO A 283 12.91 8.29 -18.97
C PRO A 283 12.90 6.82 -18.54
N VAL A 284 12.85 5.90 -19.50
CA VAL A 284 12.68 4.45 -19.26
C VAL A 284 13.72 3.92 -18.29
N GLU A 285 14.96 4.42 -18.37
CA GLU A 285 16.12 4.04 -17.56
C GLU A 285 15.97 4.44 -16.09
N LEU A 286 15.15 5.46 -15.81
CA LEU A 286 14.93 6.01 -14.47
C LEU A 286 13.60 5.58 -13.86
N ARG A 287 12.68 4.96 -14.62
CA ARG A 287 11.34 4.57 -14.15
C ARG A 287 11.38 3.75 -12.87
N ALA A 288 12.24 2.72 -12.79
CA ALA A 288 12.34 1.89 -11.59
C ALA A 288 12.78 2.69 -10.35
N SER A 289 13.73 3.61 -10.52
CA SER A 289 14.18 4.50 -9.42
C SER A 289 13.11 5.52 -9.03
N ALA A 290 12.36 6.05 -10.01
CA ALA A 290 11.26 6.98 -9.75
C ALA A 290 10.08 6.30 -9.05
N GLN A 291 9.75 5.06 -9.42
CA GLN A 291 8.75 4.26 -8.71
C GLN A 291 9.19 3.98 -7.27
N GLY A 292 10.47 3.60 -7.06
CA GLY A 292 11.01 3.44 -5.71
C GLY A 292 10.96 4.73 -4.86
N LEU A 293 11.21 5.89 -5.48
CA LEU A 293 11.05 7.19 -4.81
C LEU A 293 9.58 7.46 -4.43
N SER A 294 8.66 7.13 -5.34
CA SER A 294 7.22 7.26 -5.09
C SER A 294 6.77 6.37 -3.93
N ASP A 295 7.18 5.10 -3.93
CA ASP A 295 6.87 4.14 -2.87
C ASP A 295 7.42 4.59 -1.51
N LEU A 296 8.66 5.12 -1.48
CA LEU A 296 9.24 5.71 -0.27
C LEU A 296 8.42 6.91 0.22
N THR A 297 8.03 7.81 -0.69
CA THR A 297 7.25 9.00 -0.37
C THR A 297 5.87 8.62 0.19
N MET A 298 5.20 7.64 -0.43
CA MET A 298 3.97 7.05 0.11
C MET A 298 4.20 6.43 1.48
N GLY A 299 5.24 5.61 1.65
CA GLY A 299 5.52 4.95 2.93
C GLY A 299 5.71 5.96 4.07
N LEU A 300 6.45 7.05 3.83
CA LEU A 300 6.62 8.14 4.79
C LEU A 300 5.31 8.89 5.06
N ALA A 301 4.52 9.15 4.02
CA ALA A 301 3.22 9.80 4.15
C ALA A 301 2.23 8.94 4.96
N GLY A 302 2.20 7.62 4.73
CA GLY A 302 1.40 6.67 5.49
C GLY A 302 1.87 6.53 6.93
N ALA A 303 3.18 6.40 7.17
CA ALA A 303 3.74 6.29 8.52
C ALA A 303 3.45 7.54 9.37
N SER A 304 3.63 8.74 8.79
CA SER A 304 3.32 10.00 9.47
C SER A 304 1.81 10.13 9.73
N ALA A 305 0.95 9.81 8.76
CA ALA A 305 -0.49 9.80 8.94
C ALA A 305 -0.95 8.84 10.04
N GLY A 306 -0.42 7.62 10.05
CA GLY A 306 -0.72 6.61 11.07
C GLY A 306 -0.34 7.08 12.47
N ALA A 307 0.89 7.61 12.63
CA ALA A 307 1.35 8.13 13.92
C ALA A 307 0.53 9.34 14.42
N LEU A 308 0.23 10.29 13.53
CA LEU A 308 -0.49 11.52 13.88
C LEU A 308 -2.00 11.27 14.09
N SER A 309 -2.59 10.31 13.37
CA SER A 309 -4.03 10.02 13.45
C SER A 309 -4.49 9.66 14.86
N GLY A 310 -3.68 8.90 15.61
CA GLY A 310 -3.97 8.56 17.00
C GLY A 310 -3.99 9.76 17.93
N VAL A 311 -3.02 10.67 17.78
CA VAL A 311 -2.96 11.91 18.55
C VAL A 311 -4.18 12.78 18.27
N VAL A 312 -4.56 12.91 17.00
CA VAL A 312 -5.73 13.70 16.58
C VAL A 312 -7.02 13.12 17.15
N VAL A 313 -7.22 11.80 17.07
CA VAL A 313 -8.43 11.15 17.59
C VAL A 313 -8.49 11.23 19.11
N TYR A 314 -7.36 11.08 19.80
CA TYR A 314 -7.29 11.24 21.24
C TYR A 314 -7.66 12.66 21.69
N ALA A 315 -7.17 13.69 21.00
CA ALA A 315 -7.39 15.09 21.39
C ALA A 315 -8.75 15.66 20.94
N TRP A 316 -9.21 15.30 19.74
CA TRP A 316 -10.36 15.95 19.09
C TRP A 316 -11.39 14.98 18.48
N GLY A 317 -11.16 13.67 18.58
CA GLY A 317 -12.07 12.65 18.06
C GLY A 317 -11.96 12.39 16.56
N PHE A 318 -12.67 11.34 16.14
CA PHE A 318 -12.67 10.85 14.74
C PHE A 318 -13.21 11.86 13.71
N PRO A 319 -14.24 12.68 13.98
CA PRO A 319 -14.70 13.68 13.01
C PRO A 319 -13.63 14.71 12.65
N MET A 320 -12.82 15.13 13.62
CA MET A 320 -11.74 16.09 13.40
C MET A 320 -10.61 15.50 12.54
N LEU A 321 -10.33 14.21 12.70
CA LEU A 321 -9.40 13.49 11.83
C LEU A 321 -9.86 13.54 10.37
N GLY A 322 -11.15 13.31 10.10
CA GLY A 322 -11.70 13.43 8.74
C GLY A 322 -11.54 14.83 8.18
N LEU A 323 -11.81 15.87 8.98
CA LEU A 323 -11.61 17.26 8.55
C LEU A 323 -10.14 17.56 8.23
N ILE A 324 -9.21 17.19 9.10
CA ILE A 324 -7.77 17.41 8.90
C ILE A 324 -7.29 16.66 7.66
N ALA A 325 -7.73 15.42 7.47
CA ALA A 325 -7.38 14.61 6.29
C ALA A 325 -7.92 15.24 5.00
N ALA A 326 -9.15 15.78 5.00
CA ALA A 326 -9.68 16.54 3.87
C ALA A 326 -8.85 17.80 3.59
N LEU A 327 -8.50 18.57 4.63
CA LEU A 327 -7.68 19.79 4.50
C LEU A 327 -6.26 19.50 3.99
N ALA A 328 -5.69 18.34 4.30
CA ALA A 328 -4.39 17.91 3.79
C ALA A 328 -4.35 17.79 2.25
N THR A 329 -5.50 17.69 1.59
CA THR A 329 -5.60 17.67 0.11
C THR A 329 -5.53 19.07 -0.53
N VAL A 330 -5.75 20.15 0.23
CA VAL A 330 -5.83 21.53 -0.30
C VAL A 330 -4.52 21.98 -0.98
N PRO A 331 -3.32 21.79 -0.37
CA PRO A 331 -2.07 22.16 -1.03
C PRO A 331 -1.88 21.41 -2.37
N PHE A 332 -2.36 20.17 -2.43
CA PHE A 332 -2.33 19.38 -3.66
C PHE A 332 -3.28 19.94 -4.73
N ILE A 333 -4.49 20.35 -4.38
CA ILE A 333 -5.42 20.99 -5.34
C ILE A 333 -4.79 22.27 -5.91
N ALA A 334 -4.12 23.07 -5.09
CA ALA A 334 -3.39 24.25 -5.56
C ALA A 334 -2.27 23.89 -6.55
N LEU A 335 -1.53 22.81 -6.29
CA LEU A 335 -0.51 22.29 -7.22
C LEU A 335 -1.15 21.78 -8.53
N ALA A 336 -2.26 21.05 -8.40
CA ALA A 336 -2.97 20.39 -9.49
C ALA A 336 -3.81 21.34 -10.35
N THR A 337 -4.01 22.59 -9.93
CA THR A 337 -4.74 23.63 -10.70
C THR A 337 -3.81 24.65 -11.35
N ARG A 338 -2.53 24.71 -10.96
CA ARG A 338 -1.51 25.50 -11.66
C ARG A 338 -1.40 25.01 -13.11
N ARG A 339 -1.84 25.83 -14.07
CA ARG A 339 -1.66 25.56 -15.50
C ARG A 339 -0.17 25.57 -15.80
N HIS A 340 0.38 24.43 -16.18
CA HIS A 340 1.66 24.37 -16.87
C HIS A 340 1.33 24.37 -18.36
N GLY A 341 2.13 25.06 -19.17
CA GLY A 341 1.86 25.37 -20.57
C GLY A 341 1.52 24.16 -21.46
N PRO A 342 1.13 24.41 -22.71
CA PRO A 342 0.51 23.41 -23.59
C PRO A 342 1.28 22.08 -23.61
N GLU A 343 0.55 20.97 -23.44
CA GLU A 343 1.09 19.62 -23.65
C GLU A 343 1.64 19.53 -25.08
N PRO A 344 2.82 18.91 -25.30
CA PRO A 344 3.31 18.64 -26.64
C PRO A 344 2.28 17.78 -27.37
N ASP A 345 1.95 18.18 -28.59
CA ASP A 345 1.09 17.42 -29.48
C ASP A 345 1.66 16.00 -29.65
N PRO A 346 0.90 14.92 -29.35
CA PRO A 346 1.35 13.55 -29.59
C PRO A 346 1.57 13.22 -31.07
N ALA A 347 1.27 14.14 -32.00
CA ALA A 347 1.48 14.00 -33.44
C ALA A 347 2.64 14.83 -34.03
N ALA A 348 3.53 15.40 -33.21
CA ALA A 348 4.70 16.16 -33.67
C ALA A 348 6.03 15.39 -33.55
#